data_AF-A0A2M7SNM6-F1
#
_entry.id   AF-A0A2M7SNM6-F1
#
_cell.length_a   1.000
_cell.length_b   1.000
_cell.length_c   1.000
_cell.angle_alpha   90.00
_cell.angle_beta   90.00
_cell.angle_gamma   90.00
#
_symmetry.space_group_name_H-M   'P 1'
#
loop_
_entity.id
_entity.type
_entity.pdbx_description
1 polymer ?
#
loop_
_entity_poly.entity_id
_entity_poly.type
_entity_poly.pdbx_seq_one_letter_code
_entity_poly.pdbx_strand_id
1 'polypeptide(L)'
;MYEVLISHEAEKYYKKQDNDTKRRLNKCIDELGREPLFGQHIKKLHGELEGKHRYRMGNIRIVYEVNIKSKTVEIKSIKGRGDIYK
;
A
#
# COMPACT_ATOMS: atom_id res chain seq x y z
N MET A 1 15.71 -2.80 4.88
CA MET A 1 14.56 -2.10 5.47
C MET A 1 14.37 -0.82 4.69
N TYR A 2 13.13 -0.58 4.26
CA TYR A 2 12.68 0.58 3.53
C TYR A 2 11.93 1.50 4.47
N GLU A 3 12.08 2.81 4.29
CA GLU A 3 11.24 3.81 4.95
C GLU A 3 9.88 3.88 4.25
N VAL A 4 8.78 3.79 5.00
CA VAL A 4 7.43 3.83 4.44
C VAL A 4 6.83 5.22 4.62
N LEU A 5 6.58 5.90 3.51
CA LEU A 5 5.94 7.21 3.45
C LEU A 5 4.48 7.03 3.05
N ILE A 6 3.56 7.67 3.78
CA ILE A 6 2.11 7.54 3.55
C ILE A 6 1.58 8.85 3.00
N SER A 7 0.92 8.81 1.84
CA SER A 7 0.28 9.99 1.27
C SER A 7 -0.86 10.48 2.16
N HIS A 8 -1.19 11.77 2.04
CA HIS A 8 -2.31 12.35 2.78
C HIS A 8 -3.67 11.66 2.49
N GLU A 9 -3.88 11.19 1.25
CA GLU A 9 -5.10 10.45 0.89
C GLU A 9 -5.14 9.07 1.58
N ALA A 10 -4.02 8.34 1.56
CA ALA A 10 -3.90 7.06 2.24
C ALA A 10 -4.08 7.19 3.76
N GLU A 11 -3.49 8.24 4.35
CA GLU A 11 -3.63 8.53 5.78
C GLU A 11 -5.08 8.83 6.16
N LYS A 12 -5.81 9.61 5.35
CA LYS A 12 -7.25 9.85 5.55
C LYS A 12 -8.06 8.57 5.53
N TYR A 13 -7.78 7.65 4.60
CA TYR A 13 -8.45 6.35 4.58
C TYR A 13 -8.13 5.55 5.84
N TYR A 14 -6.85 5.44 6.20
CA TYR A 14 -6.38 4.71 7.39
C TYR A 14 -7.08 5.21 8.67
N LYS A 15 -7.14 6.53 8.88
CA LYS A 15 -7.74 7.14 10.08
C LYS A 15 -9.21 6.78 10.26
N LYS A 16 -9.96 6.63 9.17
CA LYS A 16 -11.39 6.27 9.17
C LYS A 16 -11.68 4.80 9.48
N GLN A 17 -10.68 3.92 9.44
CA GLN A 17 -10.90 2.50 9.64
C GLN A 17 -11.09 2.13 11.11
N ASP A 18 -11.73 0.98 11.34
CA ASP A 18 -11.83 0.38 12.67
C ASP A 18 -10.48 -0.15 13.17
N ASN A 19 -10.44 -0.53 14.45
CA ASN A 19 -9.20 -1.00 15.10
C ASN A 19 -8.67 -2.30 14.47
N ASP A 20 -9.56 -3.18 14.00
CA ASP A 20 -9.15 -4.42 13.36
C ASP A 20 -8.42 -4.17 12.04
N THR A 21 -9.02 -3.35 11.19
CA THR A 21 -8.47 -2.97 9.91
C THR A 21 -7.17 -2.18 10.07
N LYS A 22 -7.10 -1.24 11.02
CA LYS A 22 -5.86 -0.51 11.35
C LYS A 22 -4.74 -1.47 11.76
N ARG A 23 -5.02 -2.46 12.61
CA ARG A 23 -4.04 -3.47 13.02
C ARG A 23 -3.50 -4.25 11.81
N ARG A 24 -4.37 -4.63 10.88
CA ARG A 24 -3.97 -5.34 9.66
C ARG A 24 -3.18 -4.44 8.70
N LEU A 25 -3.57 -3.18 8.56
CA LEU A 25 -2.83 -2.19 7.77
C LEU A 25 -1.43 -1.96 8.32
N ASN A 26 -1.26 -1.86 9.65
CA ASN A 26 0.06 -1.71 10.26
C ASN A 26 0.96 -2.90 9.96
N LYS A 27 0.44 -4.14 10.06
CA LYS A 27 1.21 -5.34 9.66
C LYS A 27 1.63 -5.28 8.19
N CYS A 28 0.73 -4.84 7.31
CA CYS A 28 1.06 -4.68 5.90
C CYS A 28 2.14 -3.61 5.68
N ILE A 29 2.06 -2.48 6.38
CA ILE A 29 3.07 -1.40 6.31
C ILE A 29 4.43 -1.92 6.80
N ASP A 30 4.46 -2.69 7.88
CA ASP A 30 5.69 -3.32 8.40
C ASP A 30 6.28 -4.31 7.38
N GLU A 31 5.45 -5.13 6.74
CA GLU A 31 5.88 -6.05 5.68
C GLU A 31 6.46 -5.30 4.49
N LEU A 32 5.82 -4.21 4.04
CA LEU A 32 6.33 -3.36 2.97
C LEU A 32 7.67 -2.70 3.35
N GLY A 33 7.85 -2.33 4.61
CA GLY A 33 9.14 -1.85 5.11
C GLY A 33 10.25 -2.91 5.06
N ARG A 34 9.91 -4.20 5.05
CA ARG A 34 10.88 -5.30 4.98
C ARG A 34 11.15 -5.74 3.54
N GLU A 35 10.10 -6.08 2.81
CA GLU A 35 10.15 -6.58 1.45
C GLU A 35 8.98 -6.02 0.62
N PRO A 36 9.19 -4.88 -0.08
CA PRO A 36 8.12 -4.23 -0.84
C PRO A 36 8.01 -4.71 -2.29
N LEU A 37 8.96 -5.49 -2.81
CA LEU A 37 8.97 -5.89 -4.22
C LEU A 37 8.29 -7.24 -4.44
N PHE A 38 8.41 -8.16 -3.48
CA PHE A 38 7.94 -9.53 -3.62
C PHE A 38 7.09 -9.99 -2.44
N GLY A 39 6.01 -10.71 -2.73
CA GLY A 39 5.16 -11.28 -1.70
C GLY A 39 3.88 -11.84 -2.28
N GLN A 40 3.23 -12.75 -1.56
CA GLN A 40 1.98 -13.39 -2.00
C GLN A 40 0.87 -12.37 -2.30
N HIS A 41 0.89 -11.23 -1.61
CA HIS A 41 -0.12 -10.20 -1.72
C HIS A 41 0.27 -9.05 -2.67
N ILE A 42 1.51 -9.06 -3.16
CA ILE A 42 2.09 -7.99 -3.99
C ILE A 42 1.96 -8.36 -5.46
N LYS A 43 1.52 -7.40 -6.28
CA LYS A 43 1.60 -7.48 -7.74
C LYS A 43 2.12 -6.18 -8.30
N LYS A 44 3.07 -6.27 -9.24
CA LYS A 44 3.46 -5.14 -10.08
C LYS A 44 2.28 -4.73 -10.97
N LEU A 45 2.05 -3.43 -11.12
CA LEU A 45 1.03 -2.88 -11.99
C LEU A 45 1.63 -2.57 -13.37
N HIS A 46 0.78 -2.56 -14.39
CA HIS A 46 1.15 -2.36 -15.79
C HIS A 46 0.26 -1.28 -16.43
N GLY A 47 0.62 -0.82 -17.62
CA GLY A 47 -0.09 0.24 -18.34
C GLY A 47 0.15 1.61 -17.72
N GLU A 48 -0.90 2.42 -17.55
CA GLU A 48 -0.80 3.77 -16.96
C GLU A 48 -0.26 3.78 -15.51
N LEU A 49 -0.26 2.63 -14.84
CA LEU A 49 0.27 2.46 -13.48
C LEU A 49 1.61 1.71 -13.46
N GLU A 50 2.29 1.62 -14.60
CA GLU A 50 3.63 1.04 -14.67
C GLU A 50 4.60 1.74 -13.70
N GLY A 51 5.43 0.95 -13.02
CA GLY A 51 6.31 1.42 -11.94
C GLY A 51 5.68 1.35 -10.54
N LYS A 52 4.36 1.16 -10.43
CA LYS A 52 3.65 0.97 -9.17
C LYS A 52 3.47 -0.51 -8.82
N HIS A 53 3.22 -0.75 -7.54
CA HIS A 53 2.88 -2.05 -6.99
C HIS A 53 1.55 -1.98 -6.24
N ARG A 54 0.90 -3.13 -6.12
CA ARG A 54 -0.34 -3.29 -5.36
C ARG A 54 -0.21 -4.39 -4.33
N TYR A 55 -0.39 -4.04 -3.06
CA TYR A 55 -0.59 -5.02 -1.99
C TYR A 55 -2.10 -5.26 -1.78
N ARG A 56 -2.53 -6.52 -1.75
CA ARG A 56 -3.93 -6.91 -1.51
C ARG A 56 -4.11 -7.48 -0.11
N MET A 57 -4.93 -6.82 0.69
CA MET A 57 -5.34 -7.26 2.02
C MET A 57 -6.86 -7.50 2.05
N GLY A 58 -7.29 -8.70 1.66
CA GLY A 58 -8.71 -9.04 1.53
C GLY A 58 -9.43 -8.15 0.50
N ASN A 59 -10.30 -7.26 0.99
CA ASN A 59 -11.03 -6.28 0.19
C ASN A 59 -10.31 -4.93 0.05
N ILE A 60 -9.22 -4.70 0.79
CA ILE A 60 -8.44 -3.47 0.73
C ILE A 60 -7.27 -3.65 -0.24
N ARG A 61 -6.98 -2.60 -1.01
CA ARG A 61 -5.82 -2.51 -1.89
C ARG A 61 -4.99 -1.30 -1.49
N ILE A 62 -3.68 -1.52 -1.41
CA ILE A 62 -2.69 -0.48 -1.21
C ILE A 62 -1.92 -0.33 -2.51
N VAL A 63 -1.90 0.86 -3.08
CA VAL A 63 -1.06 1.19 -4.25
C VAL A 63 0.13 1.98 -3.75
N TYR A 64 1.33 1.55 -4.14
CA TYR A 64 2.58 2.16 -3.69
C TYR A 64 3.65 2.11 -4.77
N GLU A 65 4.66 2.96 -4.61
CA GLU A 65 5.86 3.01 -5.42
C GLU A 65 7.06 2.65 -4.56
N VAL A 66 8.08 2.03 -5.16
CA VAL A 66 9.30 1.64 -4.47
C VAL A 66 10.47 2.36 -5.13
N ASN A 67 11.18 3.18 -4.38
CA ASN A 67 12.44 3.74 -4.80
C ASN A 67 13.58 2.92 -4.19
N ILE A 68 14.21 2.10 -5.04
CA ILE A 68 15.29 1.20 -4.63
C ILE A 68 16.54 1.99 -4.22
N LYS A 69 16.79 3.15 -4.83
CA LYS A 69 17.98 3.97 -4.56
C LYS A 69 17.90 4.61 -3.17
N SER A 70 16.78 5.26 -2.85
CA SER A 70 16.55 5.88 -1.54
C SER A 70 16.05 4.91 -0.47
N LYS A 71 15.77 3.65 -0.84
CA LYS A 71 15.11 2.65 0.02
C LYS A 71 13.82 3.20 0.65
N THR A 72 12.97 3.81 -0.18
CA THR A 72 11.68 4.33 0.27
C THR A 72 10.52 3.59 -0.41
N VAL A 73 9.43 3.44 0.32
CA VAL A 73 8.15 2.91 -0.16
C VAL A 73 7.13 4.01 0.03
N GLU A 74 6.58 4.54 -1.06
CA GLU A 74 5.59 5.61 -0.99
C GLU A 74 4.19 5.04 -1.25
N ILE A 75 3.39 4.94 -0.20
CA ILE A 75 1.99 4.53 -0.28
C ILE A 75 1.19 5.69 -0.86
N LYS A 76 0.79 5.55 -2.13
CA LYS A 76 0.01 6.54 -2.88
C LYS A 76 -1.46 6.52 -2.48
N SER A 77 -2.06 5.34 -2.28
CA SER A 77 -3.45 5.23 -1.86
C SER A 77 -3.77 3.91 -1.15
N ILE A 78 -4.74 3.95 -0.24
CA ILE A 78 -5.35 2.78 0.40
C ILE A 78 -6.85 2.87 0.13
N LYS A 79 -7.42 1.89 -0.57
CA LYS A 79 -8.86 1.90 -0.93
C LYS A 79 -9.50 0.52 -0.78
N GLY A 80 -10.78 0.52 -0.44
CA GLY A 80 -11.62 -0.67 -0.48
C GLY A 80 -11.96 -1.07 -1.92
N ARG A 81 -12.34 -2.32 -2.14
CA ARG A 81 -12.71 -2.85 -3.47
C ARG A 81 -13.85 -2.06 -4.14
N GLY A 82 -14.78 -1.49 -3.36
CA GLY A 82 -15.92 -0.72 -3.85
C GLY A 82 -15.63 0.77 -4.12
N ASP A 83 -14.49 1.30 -3.68
CA ASP A 83 -14.12 2.73 -3.80
C ASP A 83 -13.32 3.03 -5.07
N ILE A 84 -13.21 2.06 -5.99
CA ILE A 84 -12.46 2.21 -7.25
C ILE A 84 -13.36 2.79 -8.37
N TYR A 85 -14.69 2.79 -8.19
CA TYR A 85 -15.67 3.25 -9.19
C TYR A 85 -16.67 4.26 -8.61
N LYS A 86 -16.18 5.33 -7.99
CA LYS A 86 -16.95 6.56 -7.77
C LYS A 86 -16.14 7.76 -8.25
#